data_AF-A0A2P7QK93-F1
#
_entry.id   AF-A0A2P7QK93-F1
#
_cell.length_a   1.000
_cell.length_b   1.000
_cell.length_c   1.000
_cell.angle_alpha   90.00
_cell.angle_beta   90.00
_cell.angle_gamma   90.00
#
_symmetry.space_group_name_H-M   'P 1'
#
loop_
_entity.id
_entity.type
_entity.pdbx_description
1 polymer ?
#
loop_
_entity_poly.entity_id
_entity_poly.type
_entity_poly.pdbx_seq_one_letter_code
_entity_poly.pdbx_strand_id
1 'polypeptide(L)'
;MRRPTSADAARLCVVFGLAAGLALVELLFGILQHYPQAAPRAEALDVLAVRPWLLVPLALAAARLSLPWRIGGYSAFLLIAGLTESLYVVRMGNPDPWPEMVRGWTAAILLLAAVDLALHLARRTRTGWAPIALGAAILLLFAFPPALAPYRAIVLGGAADRPAQTQPDLLLMTALPIVWGEGGAFDPRSQPALAYRALQEEFAIRPIDSLDARTLRGAGLLLLAQPRWLAPAELVAVDDWVRAGGRILILTDPQLIWPTGLPLGDIRRPPPVGLLKPLLDHWGVALDGPQAGEVVVVDSGRRLVLDRPGRFAATGESCRVLGSWRAECRLGAGRATLIADADLLRDDLWAAAGADGGAMHRRLADNPLAVADLLDRLSGIDRGRVRAPVHWANPTMSPRRALILAILPLLAVLAVALAASGLLHRGRSA
;
A
#
# COMPACT_ATOMS: atom_id res chain seq x y z
N MET A 1 -32.34 34.75 9.19
CA MET A 1 -31.89 33.78 10.21
C MET A 1 -32.17 34.36 11.59
N ARG A 2 -32.84 33.63 12.50
CA ARG A 2 -32.99 34.09 13.89
C ARG A 2 -31.61 34.24 14.53
N ARG A 3 -31.36 35.32 15.26
CA ARG A 3 -30.14 35.44 16.08
C ARG A 3 -30.11 34.29 17.09
N PRO A 4 -28.96 33.60 17.27
CA PRO A 4 -28.87 32.48 18.20
C PRO A 4 -29.20 32.94 19.61
N THR A 5 -29.97 32.15 20.35
CA THR A 5 -30.18 32.40 21.77
C THR A 5 -28.86 32.19 22.54
N SER A 6 -28.74 32.70 23.76
CA SER A 6 -27.57 32.44 24.61
C SER A 6 -27.33 30.94 24.83
N ALA A 7 -28.40 30.14 24.89
CA ALA A 7 -28.35 28.69 24.98
C ALA A 7 -27.85 28.04 23.68
N ASP A 8 -28.24 28.56 22.51
CA ASP A 8 -27.74 28.08 21.22
C ASP A 8 -26.26 28.40 21.05
N ALA A 9 -25.83 29.60 21.45
CA ALA A 9 -24.42 30.00 21.41
C ALA A 9 -23.54 29.09 22.29
N ALA A 10 -23.99 28.76 23.50
CA ALA A 10 -23.27 27.84 24.37
C ALA A 10 -23.17 26.43 23.77
N ARG A 11 -24.27 25.91 23.20
CA ARG A 11 -24.28 24.59 22.53
C ARG A 11 -23.40 24.58 21.29
N LEU A 12 -23.39 25.66 20.52
CA LEU A 12 -22.50 25.83 19.37
C LEU A 12 -21.04 25.74 19.79
N CYS A 13 -20.61 26.49 20.80
CA CYS A 13 -19.23 26.41 21.30
C CYS A 13 -18.84 24.97 21.69
N VAL A 14 -19.74 24.21 22.32
CA VAL A 14 -19.50 22.80 22.67
C VAL A 14 -19.34 21.94 21.41
N VAL A 15 -20.19 22.09 20.40
CA VAL A 15 -20.10 21.30 19.16
C VAL A 15 -18.84 21.63 18.36
N PHE A 16 -18.47 22.91 18.24
CA PHE A 16 -17.23 23.31 17.58
C PHE A 16 -15.97 22.83 18.35
N GLY A 17 -15.98 22.91 19.68
CA GLY A 17 -14.91 22.38 20.52
C GLY A 17 -14.78 20.86 20.39
N LEU A 18 -15.90 20.14 20.37
CA LEU A 18 -15.93 18.70 20.13
C LEU A 18 -15.42 18.35 18.72
N ALA A 19 -15.82 19.10 17.69
CA ALA A 19 -15.33 18.91 16.32
C ALA A 19 -13.80 19.03 16.24
N ALA A 20 -13.22 20.06 16.86
CA ALA A 20 -11.77 20.23 16.94
C ALA A 20 -11.09 19.07 17.72
N GLY A 21 -11.66 18.67 18.85
CA GLY A 21 -11.15 17.54 19.64
C GLY A 21 -11.18 16.21 18.89
N LEU A 22 -12.27 15.93 18.18
CA LEU A 22 -12.41 14.73 17.35
C LEU A 22 -11.45 14.74 16.16
N ALA A 23 -11.24 15.88 15.51
CA ALA A 23 -10.24 16.02 14.45
C ALA A 23 -8.81 15.76 14.95
N LEU A 24 -8.49 16.19 16.17
CA LEU A 24 -7.22 15.86 16.82
C LEU A 24 -7.11 14.36 17.11
N VAL A 25 -8.17 13.72 17.61
CA VAL A 25 -8.20 12.27 17.83
C VAL A 25 -7.98 11.49 16.54
N GLU A 26 -8.62 11.93 15.44
CA GLU A 26 -8.45 11.35 14.11
C GLU A 26 -6.99 11.43 13.63
N LEU A 27 -6.39 12.61 13.71
CA LEU A 27 -4.98 12.83 13.36
C LEU A 27 -4.03 11.96 14.22
N LEU A 28 -4.26 11.91 15.54
CA LEU A 28 -3.45 11.10 16.46
C LEU A 28 -3.60 9.61 16.17
N PHE A 29 -4.82 9.14 15.86
CA PHE A 29 -5.03 7.75 15.46
C PHE A 29 -4.25 7.40 14.20
N GLY A 30 -4.30 8.27 13.18
CA GLY A 30 -3.48 8.13 11.98
C GLY A 30 -1.99 7.94 12.31
N ILE A 31 -1.44 8.83 13.12
CA ILE A 31 -0.03 8.78 13.54
C ILE A 31 0.29 7.52 14.34
N LEU A 32 -0.62 7.05 15.20
CA LEU A 32 -0.43 5.82 15.96
C LEU A 32 -0.45 4.59 15.05
N GLN A 33 -1.27 4.55 13.99
CA GLN A 33 -1.21 3.46 13.01
C GLN A 33 0.13 3.42 12.27
N HIS A 34 0.77 4.59 12.12
CA HIS A 34 2.11 4.70 11.54
C HIS A 34 3.24 4.24 12.50
N TYR A 35 2.93 3.98 13.78
CA TYR A 35 3.90 3.64 14.83
C TYR A 35 3.47 2.33 15.53
N PRO A 36 4.11 1.17 15.33
CA PRO A 36 5.55 0.97 15.09
C PRO A 36 5.88 0.37 13.71
N GLN A 37 4.98 0.45 12.73
CA GLN A 37 5.22 -0.20 11.45
C GLN A 37 6.49 0.36 10.79
N ALA A 38 7.38 -0.53 10.34
CA ALA A 38 8.63 -0.16 9.65
C ALA A 38 8.42 0.59 8.32
N ALA A 39 7.15 0.88 7.95
CA ALA A 39 6.75 1.38 6.64
C ALA A 39 5.43 2.16 6.68
N PRO A 40 5.39 3.39 7.20
CA PRO A 40 4.17 4.16 7.18
C PRO A 40 3.70 4.43 5.74
N ARG A 41 2.39 4.32 5.49
CA ARG A 41 1.76 4.70 4.22
C ARG A 41 1.46 6.19 4.27
N ALA A 42 1.80 6.95 3.24
CA ALA A 42 1.39 8.34 3.09
C ALA A 42 0.01 8.39 2.41
N GLU A 43 -0.97 7.65 2.91
CA GLU A 43 -2.33 7.62 2.39
C GLU A 43 -3.29 8.14 3.46
N ALA A 44 -4.34 8.82 3.03
CA ALA A 44 -5.40 9.30 3.90
C ALA A 44 -6.22 8.16 4.51
N LEU A 45 -6.23 7.00 3.86
CA LEU A 45 -7.00 5.82 4.21
C LEU A 45 -6.86 5.41 5.68
N ASP A 46 -5.65 5.47 6.23
CA ASP A 46 -5.38 5.09 7.62
C ASP A 46 -6.08 6.03 8.62
N VAL A 47 -6.15 7.32 8.27
CA VAL A 47 -6.80 8.34 9.09
C VAL A 47 -8.31 8.26 8.94
N LEU A 48 -8.80 8.13 7.70
CA LEU A 48 -10.22 7.99 7.37
C LEU A 48 -10.85 6.73 7.99
N ALA A 49 -10.05 5.72 8.31
CA ALA A 49 -10.52 4.48 8.89
C ALA A 49 -11.20 4.66 10.26
N VAL A 50 -10.85 5.67 11.07
CA VAL A 50 -11.50 5.91 12.38
C VAL A 50 -12.68 6.87 12.29
N ARG A 51 -12.81 7.63 11.20
CA ARG A 51 -13.83 8.66 11.02
C ARG A 51 -15.26 8.21 11.33
N PRO A 52 -15.75 7.04 10.87
CA PRO A 52 -17.11 6.59 11.16
C PRO A 52 -17.47 6.63 12.66
N TRP A 53 -16.53 6.24 13.51
CA TRP A 53 -16.73 6.21 14.96
C TRP A 53 -16.78 7.60 15.57
N LEU A 54 -16.04 8.56 15.01
CA LEU A 54 -15.99 9.95 15.48
C LEU A 54 -17.21 10.76 15.03
N LEU A 55 -17.81 10.41 13.89
CA LEU A 55 -19.03 11.06 13.39
C LEU A 55 -20.25 10.83 14.28
N VAL A 56 -20.33 9.70 14.99
CA VAL A 56 -21.46 9.40 15.90
C VAL A 56 -21.55 10.33 17.11
N PRO A 57 -20.50 10.50 17.96
CA PRO A 57 -20.55 11.44 19.08
C PRO A 57 -20.73 12.88 18.61
N LEU A 58 -20.18 13.26 17.45
CA LEU A 58 -20.44 14.56 16.84
C LEU A 58 -21.92 14.75 16.50
N ALA A 59 -22.54 13.77 15.84
CA ALA A 59 -23.95 13.80 15.49
C ALA A 59 -24.87 13.81 16.73
N LEU A 60 -24.50 13.07 17.79
CA LEU A 60 -25.21 13.08 19.08
C LEU A 60 -25.17 14.46 19.75
N ALA A 61 -24.00 15.09 19.80
CA ALA A 61 -23.83 16.43 20.37
C ALA A 61 -24.59 17.49 19.56
N ALA A 62 -24.53 17.39 18.23
CA ALA A 62 -25.24 18.29 17.32
C ALA A 62 -26.76 18.03 17.28
N ALA A 63 -27.24 16.87 17.75
CA ALA A 63 -28.62 16.47 17.56
C ALA A 63 -29.65 17.49 18.08
N ARG A 64 -29.31 18.27 19.13
CA ARG A 64 -30.17 19.29 19.76
C ARG A 64 -30.14 20.67 19.09
N LEU A 65 -29.28 20.88 18.09
CA LEU A 65 -29.16 22.13 17.35
C LEU A 65 -30.19 22.20 16.21
N SER A 66 -30.47 23.40 15.71
CA SER A 66 -31.21 23.56 14.45
C SER A 66 -30.35 23.13 13.25
N LEU A 67 -30.99 22.75 12.15
CA LEU A 67 -30.32 22.25 10.94
C LEU A 67 -29.11 23.10 10.47
N PRO A 68 -29.19 24.45 10.35
CA PRO A 68 -28.04 25.24 9.89
C PRO A 68 -26.80 25.11 10.79
N TRP A 69 -27.02 25.01 12.10
CA TRP A 69 -25.95 24.92 13.09
C TRP A 69 -25.35 23.51 13.18
N ARG A 70 -26.15 22.48 12.89
CA ARG A 70 -25.67 21.09 12.73
C ARG A 70 -24.73 21.00 11.54
N ILE A 71 -25.18 21.51 10.40
CA ILE A 71 -24.37 21.60 9.18
C ILE A 71 -23.07 22.37 9.47
N GLY A 72 -23.14 23.50 10.17
CA GLY A 72 -21.95 24.25 10.58
C GLY A 72 -20.95 23.42 11.40
N GLY A 73 -21.41 22.67 12.41
CA GLY A 73 -20.54 21.80 13.22
C GLY A 73 -19.93 20.64 12.43
N TYR A 74 -20.70 20.04 11.53
CA TYR A 74 -20.23 18.97 10.64
C TYR A 74 -19.20 19.47 9.65
N SER A 75 -19.48 20.59 8.98
CA SER A 75 -18.55 21.24 8.06
C SER A 75 -17.26 21.64 8.78
N ALA A 76 -17.35 22.14 10.02
CA ALA A 76 -16.18 22.48 10.81
C ALA A 76 -15.29 21.27 11.08
N PHE A 77 -15.88 20.14 11.51
CA PHE A 77 -15.14 18.89 11.70
C PHE A 77 -14.45 18.45 10.40
N LEU A 78 -15.18 18.34 9.29
CA LEU A 78 -14.64 17.85 8.03
C LEU A 78 -13.55 18.76 7.44
N LEU A 79 -13.70 20.09 7.59
CA LEU A 79 -12.69 21.06 7.16
C LEU A 79 -11.43 20.98 8.02
N ILE A 80 -11.56 20.95 9.35
CA ILE A 80 -10.41 20.87 10.25
C ILE A 80 -9.68 19.55 10.03
N ALA A 81 -10.39 18.42 10.17
CA ALA A 81 -9.82 17.09 10.00
C ALA A 81 -9.15 16.96 8.62
N GLY A 82 -9.88 17.26 7.54
CA GLY A 82 -9.36 17.17 6.18
C GLY A 82 -8.15 18.07 5.90
N LEU A 83 -8.11 19.30 6.41
CA LEU A 83 -6.93 20.16 6.25
C LEU A 83 -5.73 19.64 7.03
N THR A 84 -5.93 19.20 8.28
CA THR A 84 -4.85 18.65 9.10
C THR A 84 -4.28 17.36 8.49
N GLU A 85 -5.14 16.50 7.96
CA GLU A 85 -4.80 15.25 7.29
C GLU A 85 -4.05 15.47 5.99
N SER A 86 -4.57 16.34 5.11
CA SER A 86 -3.90 16.68 3.84
C SER A 86 -2.49 17.20 4.08
N LEU A 87 -2.31 18.09 5.06
CA LEU A 87 -0.99 18.61 5.41
C LEU A 87 -0.06 17.52 5.95
N TYR A 88 -0.58 16.63 6.80
CA TYR A 88 0.18 15.51 7.34
C TYR A 88 0.65 14.56 6.22
N VAL A 89 -0.29 14.12 5.37
CA VAL A 89 -0.07 13.15 4.29
C VAL A 89 0.86 13.72 3.20
N VAL A 90 0.69 14.99 2.82
CA VAL A 90 1.62 15.70 1.92
C VAL A 90 3.02 15.73 2.47
N ARG A 91 3.14 16.04 3.76
CA ARG A 91 4.45 16.14 4.38
C ARG A 91 5.13 14.78 4.50
N MET A 92 4.34 13.71 4.68
CA MET A 92 4.82 12.33 4.74
C MET A 92 5.25 11.78 3.38
N GLY A 93 4.73 12.27 2.26
CA GLY A 93 5.25 11.90 0.93
C GLY A 93 4.24 11.83 -0.21
N ASN A 94 2.96 12.09 0.03
CA ASN A 94 1.93 12.06 -1.01
C ASN A 94 1.66 13.47 -1.55
N PRO A 95 2.16 13.82 -2.76
CA PRO A 95 2.05 15.19 -3.27
C PRO A 95 0.62 15.59 -3.63
N ASP A 96 -0.31 14.65 -3.78
CA ASP A 96 -1.69 14.91 -4.21
C ASP A 96 -2.70 14.08 -3.38
N PRO A 97 -2.96 14.47 -2.12
CA PRO A 97 -3.92 13.75 -1.26
C PRO A 97 -5.37 14.00 -1.67
N TRP A 98 -5.64 14.95 -2.56
CA TRP A 98 -6.99 15.48 -2.80
C TRP A 98 -7.99 14.45 -3.32
N PRO A 99 -7.64 13.52 -4.22
CA PRO A 99 -8.58 12.48 -4.65
C PRO A 99 -9.06 11.61 -3.47
N GLU A 100 -8.16 11.23 -2.58
CA GLU A 100 -8.51 10.45 -1.37
C GLU A 100 -9.34 11.29 -0.39
N MET A 101 -9.00 12.56 -0.21
CA MET A 101 -9.75 13.49 0.65
C MET A 101 -11.17 13.72 0.16
N VAL A 102 -11.38 13.94 -1.15
CA VAL A 102 -12.71 14.14 -1.73
C VAL A 102 -13.57 12.88 -1.56
N ARG A 103 -12.99 11.69 -1.76
CA ARG A 103 -13.68 10.43 -1.48
C ARG A 103 -14.02 10.29 0.01
N GLY A 104 -13.07 10.61 0.89
CA GLY A 104 -13.24 10.63 2.35
C GLY A 104 -14.34 11.57 2.82
N TRP A 105 -14.40 12.79 2.29
CA TRP A 105 -15.46 13.76 2.57
C TRP A 105 -16.81 13.29 2.04
N THR A 106 -16.85 12.75 0.82
CA THR A 106 -18.08 12.21 0.23
C THR A 106 -18.66 11.09 1.10
N ALA A 107 -17.82 10.11 1.48
CA ALA A 107 -18.20 9.01 2.33
C ALA A 107 -18.66 9.50 3.72
N ALA A 108 -17.95 10.47 4.30
CA ALA A 108 -18.29 11.05 5.60
C ALA A 108 -19.61 11.83 5.57
N ILE A 109 -19.87 12.63 4.53
CA ILE A 109 -21.12 13.38 4.37
C ILE A 109 -22.31 12.43 4.27
N LEU A 110 -22.20 11.37 3.45
CA LEU A 110 -23.28 10.38 3.28
C LEU A 110 -23.54 9.62 4.58
N LEU A 111 -22.48 9.15 5.24
CA LEU A 111 -22.60 8.44 6.51
C LEU A 111 -23.20 9.32 7.60
N LEU A 112 -22.71 10.56 7.70
CA LEU A 112 -23.19 11.53 8.67
C LEU A 112 -24.65 11.89 8.43
N ALA A 113 -25.09 12.05 7.18
CA ALA A 113 -26.49 12.28 6.84
C ALA A 113 -27.39 11.11 7.29
N ALA A 114 -26.95 9.86 7.10
CA ALA A 114 -27.68 8.68 7.53
C ALA A 114 -27.77 8.57 9.06
N VAL A 115 -26.64 8.74 9.76
CA VAL A 115 -26.59 8.71 11.23
C VAL A 115 -27.40 9.85 11.84
N ASP A 116 -27.26 11.06 11.30
CA ASP A 116 -28.00 12.25 11.70
C ASP A 116 -29.51 12.04 11.58
N LEU A 117 -29.97 11.53 10.44
CA LEU A 117 -31.38 11.25 10.18
C LEU A 117 -31.92 10.22 11.18
N ALA A 118 -31.21 9.12 11.40
CA ALA A 118 -31.60 8.08 12.35
C ALA A 118 -31.72 8.61 13.78
N LEU A 119 -30.74 9.41 14.23
CA LEU A 119 -30.78 10.06 15.53
C LEU A 119 -31.92 11.08 15.63
N HIS A 120 -32.20 11.82 14.57
CA HIS A 120 -33.30 12.79 14.55
C HIS A 120 -34.68 12.09 14.61
N LEU A 121 -34.83 10.94 13.93
CA LEU A 121 -36.03 10.10 14.03
C LEU A 121 -36.18 9.52 15.44
N ALA A 122 -35.10 9.02 16.06
CA ALA A 122 -35.12 8.54 17.43
C ALA A 122 -35.53 9.63 18.43
N ARG A 123 -35.14 10.88 18.19
CA ARG A 123 -35.56 12.04 19.03
C ARG A 123 -37.04 12.36 18.93
N ARG A 124 -37.76 11.94 17.88
CA ARG A 124 -39.21 12.12 17.79
C ARG A 124 -39.97 11.18 18.74
N THR A 125 -39.31 10.16 19.26
CA THR A 125 -39.90 9.29 20.29
C THR A 125 -40.02 10.04 21.62
N ARG A 126 -40.97 9.65 22.48
CA ARG A 126 -41.16 10.26 23.82
C ARG A 126 -40.05 9.91 24.82
N THR A 127 -39.11 9.07 24.43
CA THR A 127 -38.11 8.49 25.32
C THR A 127 -36.79 9.27 25.22
N GLY A 128 -36.46 10.05 26.25
CA GLY A 128 -35.30 10.96 26.23
C GLY A 128 -33.93 10.28 26.03
N TRP A 129 -33.80 8.98 26.33
CA TRP A 129 -32.56 8.22 26.17
C TRP A 129 -32.43 7.51 24.81
N ALA A 130 -33.51 7.44 24.02
CA ALA A 130 -33.53 6.76 22.72
C ALA A 130 -32.38 7.14 21.76
N PRO A 131 -32.03 8.43 21.54
CA PRO A 131 -30.92 8.78 20.65
C PRO A 131 -29.56 8.30 21.18
N ILE A 132 -29.36 8.27 22.50
CA ILE A 132 -28.10 7.81 23.11
C ILE A 132 -27.94 6.30 22.90
N ALA A 133 -29.00 5.54 23.17
CA ALA A 133 -28.99 4.08 22.94
C ALA A 133 -28.80 3.74 21.45
N LEU A 134 -29.45 4.48 20.53
CA LEU A 134 -29.24 4.30 19.11
C LEU A 134 -27.80 4.62 18.69
N GLY A 135 -27.21 5.70 19.20
CA GLY A 135 -25.81 6.04 18.95
C GLY A 135 -24.85 4.94 19.43
N ALA A 136 -25.08 4.39 20.62
CA ALA A 136 -24.31 3.25 21.12
C ALA A 136 -24.47 2.00 20.25
N ALA A 137 -25.70 1.70 19.80
CA ALA A 137 -25.97 0.59 18.89
C ALA A 137 -25.28 0.76 17.52
N ILE A 138 -25.25 1.98 16.97
CA ILE A 138 -24.52 2.29 15.73
C ILE A 138 -23.02 2.08 15.92
N LEU A 139 -22.44 2.54 17.04
CA LEU A 139 -21.02 2.32 17.34
C LEU A 139 -20.66 0.83 17.45
N LEU A 140 -21.52 0.04 18.10
CA LEU A 140 -21.37 -1.42 18.15
C LEU A 140 -21.50 -2.06 16.77
N LEU A 141 -22.44 -1.58 15.95
CA LEU A 141 -22.62 -2.06 14.58
C LEU A 141 -21.39 -1.77 13.72
N PHE A 142 -20.74 -0.61 13.87
CA PHE A 142 -19.52 -0.26 13.15
C PHE A 142 -18.33 -1.16 13.51
N ALA A 143 -18.34 -1.82 14.68
CA ALA A 143 -17.36 -2.84 15.01
C ALA A 143 -17.48 -4.10 14.12
N PHE A 144 -18.61 -4.30 13.43
CA PHE A 144 -18.78 -5.37 12.46
C PHE A 144 -18.33 -4.91 11.06
N PRO A 145 -17.23 -5.45 10.49
CA PRO A 145 -16.63 -4.94 9.25
C PRO A 145 -17.57 -4.77 8.05
N PRO A 146 -18.55 -5.66 7.81
CA PRO A 146 -19.52 -5.50 6.73
C PRO A 146 -20.41 -4.25 6.85
N ALA A 147 -20.68 -3.76 8.06
CA ALA A 147 -21.52 -2.57 8.26
C ALA A 147 -20.91 -1.30 7.64
N LEU A 148 -19.58 -1.25 7.53
CA LEU A 148 -18.84 -0.14 6.93
C LEU A 148 -18.39 -0.42 5.48
N ALA A 149 -18.83 -1.53 4.87
CA ALA A 149 -18.47 -1.85 3.49
C ALA A 149 -18.82 -0.72 2.49
N PRO A 150 -20.00 -0.07 2.55
CA PRO A 150 -20.32 1.04 1.66
C PRO A 150 -19.41 2.26 1.86
N TYR A 151 -19.11 2.60 3.12
CA TYR A 151 -18.19 3.68 3.46
C TYR A 151 -16.78 3.40 2.89
N ARG A 152 -16.28 2.19 3.13
CA ARG A 152 -14.95 1.75 2.65
C ARG A 152 -14.86 1.74 1.14
N ALA A 153 -15.89 1.27 0.44
CA ALA A 153 -15.92 1.27 -1.03
C ALA A 153 -15.77 2.68 -1.62
N ILE A 154 -16.42 3.68 -1.03
CA ILE A 154 -16.28 5.07 -1.46
C ILE A 154 -14.87 5.60 -1.15
N VAL A 155 -14.35 5.36 0.07
CA VAL A 155 -13.03 5.87 0.49
C VAL A 155 -11.90 5.29 -0.36
N LEU A 156 -11.90 3.97 -0.55
CA LEU A 156 -10.93 3.27 -1.39
C LEU A 156 -11.00 3.74 -2.84
N GLY A 157 -12.19 4.13 -3.29
CA GLY A 157 -12.49 4.36 -4.69
C GLY A 157 -12.57 3.03 -5.45
N GLY A 158 -13.23 3.05 -6.61
CA GLY A 158 -13.05 1.97 -7.56
C GLY A 158 -11.59 1.94 -8.03
N ALA A 159 -11.03 0.75 -8.22
CA ALA A 159 -9.91 0.64 -9.15
C ALA A 159 -10.45 1.22 -10.46
N ALA A 160 -9.95 2.39 -10.88
CA ALA A 160 -10.36 2.95 -12.16
C ALA A 160 -10.16 1.84 -13.19
N ASP A 161 -11.21 1.50 -13.95
CA ASP A 161 -11.12 0.54 -15.04
C ASP A 161 -10.07 1.07 -16.01
N ARG A 162 -8.81 0.66 -15.81
CA ARG A 162 -7.77 0.90 -16.79
C ARG A 162 -8.13 0.01 -17.98
N PRO A 163 -8.12 0.54 -19.20
CA PRO A 163 -8.40 -0.27 -20.38
C PRO A 163 -7.49 -1.49 -20.34
N ALA A 164 -8.05 -2.67 -20.64
CA ALA A 164 -7.31 -3.91 -20.70
C ALA A 164 -6.12 -3.71 -21.64
N GLN A 165 -4.92 -3.54 -21.06
CA GLN A 165 -3.70 -3.44 -21.84
C GLN A 165 -3.32 -4.85 -22.25
N THR A 166 -2.89 -5.01 -23.51
CA THR A 166 -2.35 -6.28 -23.98
C THR A 166 -1.21 -6.69 -23.07
N GLN A 167 -1.36 -7.83 -22.40
CA GLN A 167 -0.35 -8.37 -21.52
C GLN A 167 0.81 -8.91 -22.38
N PRO A 168 2.05 -8.46 -22.20
CA PRO A 168 3.20 -9.00 -22.90
C PRO A 168 3.44 -10.46 -22.51
N ASP A 169 3.86 -11.27 -23.47
CA ASP A 169 4.28 -12.64 -23.22
C ASP A 169 5.52 -12.65 -22.32
N LEU A 170 5.45 -13.42 -21.23
CA LEU A 170 6.55 -13.61 -20.30
C LEU A 170 6.80 -15.10 -20.10
N LEU A 171 8.00 -15.57 -20.47
CA LEU A 171 8.42 -16.90 -20.04
C LEU A 171 8.83 -16.85 -18.56
N LEU A 172 8.44 -17.88 -17.80
CA LEU A 172 8.82 -18.03 -16.40
C LEU A 172 9.47 -19.39 -16.17
N MET A 173 10.70 -19.40 -15.68
CA MET A 173 11.31 -20.59 -15.07
C MET A 173 11.63 -20.31 -13.60
N THR A 174 11.20 -21.21 -12.71
CA THR A 174 11.42 -21.08 -11.28
C THR A 174 11.36 -22.44 -10.59
N ALA A 175 12.15 -22.61 -9.52
CA ALA A 175 11.94 -23.71 -8.57
C ALA A 175 11.16 -23.27 -7.33
N LEU A 176 10.83 -21.97 -7.21
CA LEU A 176 9.99 -21.47 -6.14
C LEU A 176 8.55 -21.99 -6.33
N PRO A 177 7.84 -22.33 -5.25
CA PRO A 177 6.46 -22.82 -5.33
C PRO A 177 5.44 -21.69 -5.59
N ILE A 178 5.75 -20.73 -6.46
CA ILE A 178 4.90 -19.55 -6.71
C ILE A 178 3.76 -19.81 -7.70
N VAL A 179 3.96 -20.74 -8.65
CA VAL A 179 2.98 -21.02 -9.71
C VAL A 179 1.82 -21.87 -9.17
N TRP A 180 2.15 -22.92 -8.42
CA TRP A 180 1.16 -23.90 -7.95
C TRP A 180 1.03 -23.97 -6.44
N GLY A 181 1.89 -23.28 -5.68
CA GLY A 181 2.03 -23.51 -4.24
C GLY A 181 2.86 -24.75 -3.91
N GLU A 182 3.17 -24.93 -2.63
CA GLU A 182 4.05 -26.01 -2.14
C GLU A 182 3.44 -27.42 -2.30
N GLY A 183 2.11 -27.53 -2.32
CA GLY A 183 1.39 -28.78 -2.57
C GLY A 183 1.41 -29.22 -4.04
N GLY A 184 1.78 -28.32 -4.96
CA GLY A 184 1.83 -28.57 -6.40
C GLY A 184 0.47 -28.52 -7.10
N ALA A 185 0.47 -28.73 -8.42
CA ALA A 185 -0.69 -28.50 -9.28
C ALA A 185 -1.88 -29.43 -9.02
N PHE A 186 -1.67 -30.55 -8.32
CA PHE A 186 -2.70 -31.56 -8.07
C PHE A 186 -3.26 -31.53 -6.64
N ASP A 187 -2.70 -30.73 -5.72
CA ASP A 187 -3.27 -30.55 -4.39
C ASP A 187 -4.33 -29.43 -4.42
N PRO A 188 -5.61 -29.72 -4.15
CA PRO A 188 -6.68 -28.72 -4.20
C PRO A 188 -6.54 -27.62 -3.14
N ARG A 189 -5.70 -27.83 -2.11
CA ARG A 189 -5.39 -26.81 -1.10
C ARG A 189 -4.25 -25.90 -1.52
N SER A 190 -3.48 -26.31 -2.53
CA SER A 190 -2.33 -25.55 -3.02
C SER A 190 -2.81 -24.38 -3.86
N GLN A 191 -2.25 -23.20 -3.59
CA GLN A 191 -2.64 -21.97 -4.25
C GLN A 191 -1.40 -21.27 -4.81
N PRO A 192 -1.50 -20.63 -5.99
CA PRO A 192 -0.43 -19.76 -6.47
C PRO A 192 -0.16 -18.64 -5.47
N ALA A 193 1.12 -18.27 -5.33
CA ALA A 193 1.54 -17.15 -4.49
C ALA A 193 0.87 -15.84 -4.95
N LEU A 194 0.60 -14.93 -4.03
CA LEU A 194 0.03 -13.62 -4.35
C LEU A 194 0.95 -12.84 -5.29
N ALA A 195 2.27 -13.03 -5.18
CA ALA A 195 3.24 -12.38 -6.06
C ALA A 195 3.07 -12.85 -7.52
N TYR A 196 2.84 -14.15 -7.73
CA TYR A 196 2.57 -14.70 -9.06
C TYR A 196 1.24 -14.16 -9.62
N ARG A 197 0.16 -14.15 -8.82
CA ARG A 197 -1.13 -13.59 -9.23
C ARG A 197 -1.01 -12.11 -9.61
N ALA A 198 -0.24 -11.34 -8.85
CA ALA A 198 0.01 -9.93 -9.15
C ALA A 198 0.75 -9.74 -10.50
N LEU A 199 1.69 -10.64 -10.84
CA LEU A 199 2.36 -10.61 -12.13
C LEU A 199 1.45 -11.07 -13.28
N GLN A 200 0.54 -12.03 -13.04
CA GLN A 200 -0.43 -12.49 -14.05
C GLN A 200 -1.45 -11.42 -14.46
N GLU A 201 -1.69 -10.42 -13.61
CA GLU A 201 -2.50 -9.25 -13.98
C GLU A 201 -1.78 -8.36 -15.02
N GLU A 202 -0.45 -8.41 -15.08
CA GLU A 202 0.39 -7.52 -15.89
C GLU A 202 0.97 -8.22 -17.14
N PHE A 203 1.18 -9.53 -17.11
CA PHE A 203 1.85 -10.32 -18.14
C PHE A 203 1.09 -11.61 -18.48
N ALA A 204 1.19 -12.04 -19.73
CA ALA A 204 0.75 -13.34 -20.19
C ALA A 204 1.85 -14.35 -19.85
N ILE A 205 1.85 -14.82 -18.59
CA ILE A 205 2.93 -15.66 -18.07
C ILE A 205 2.78 -17.10 -18.57
N ARG A 206 3.83 -17.61 -19.19
CA ARG A 206 3.94 -19.01 -19.59
C ARG A 206 5.06 -19.71 -18.80
N PRO A 207 4.72 -20.51 -17.78
CA PRO A 207 5.69 -21.33 -17.07
C PRO A 207 6.36 -22.32 -18.04
N ILE A 208 7.67 -22.49 -17.91
CA ILE A 208 8.49 -23.41 -18.69
C ILE A 208 9.42 -24.22 -17.77
N ASP A 209 9.77 -25.42 -18.20
CA ASP A 209 10.58 -26.39 -17.48
C ASP A 209 11.92 -26.72 -18.17
N SER A 210 12.07 -26.33 -19.45
CA SER A 210 13.30 -26.46 -20.24
C SER A 210 13.79 -25.13 -20.81
N LEU A 211 15.11 -24.91 -20.76
CA LEU A 211 15.77 -23.76 -21.39
C LEU A 211 16.58 -24.22 -22.61
N ASP A 212 15.88 -24.46 -23.72
CA ASP A 212 16.50 -24.80 -25.01
C ASP A 212 16.15 -23.78 -26.11
N ALA A 213 16.88 -23.85 -27.23
CA ALA A 213 16.69 -22.95 -28.36
C ALA A 213 15.30 -23.08 -29.03
N ARG A 214 14.54 -24.14 -28.76
CA ARG A 214 13.18 -24.31 -29.27
C ARG A 214 12.18 -23.55 -28.39
N THR A 215 12.35 -23.66 -27.08
CA THR A 215 11.48 -23.07 -26.06
C THR A 215 11.66 -21.55 -25.99
N LEU A 216 12.90 -21.07 -26.13
CA LEU A 216 13.25 -19.64 -26.12
C LEU A 216 12.97 -18.93 -27.45
N ARG A 217 12.69 -19.68 -28.53
CA ARG A 217 12.47 -19.10 -29.86
C ARG A 217 11.23 -18.22 -29.88
N GLY A 218 11.39 -16.99 -30.38
CA GLY A 218 10.29 -16.03 -30.49
C GLY A 218 9.89 -15.38 -29.17
N ALA A 219 10.43 -15.85 -28.03
CA ALA A 219 10.25 -15.17 -26.75
C ALA A 219 11.18 -13.95 -26.66
N GLY A 220 10.60 -12.80 -26.32
CA GLY A 220 11.35 -11.57 -26.10
C GLY A 220 11.79 -11.37 -24.65
N LEU A 221 11.15 -12.05 -23.69
CA LEU A 221 11.27 -11.76 -22.27
C LEU A 221 11.22 -13.05 -21.42
N LEU A 222 12.14 -13.17 -20.46
CA LEU A 222 12.25 -14.30 -19.53
C LEU A 222 12.42 -13.80 -18.10
N LEU A 223 11.62 -14.33 -17.18
CA LEU A 223 11.85 -14.26 -15.74
C LEU A 223 12.42 -15.59 -15.27
N LEU A 224 13.65 -15.57 -14.77
CA LEU A 224 14.34 -16.70 -14.18
C LEU A 224 14.46 -16.48 -12.67
N ALA A 225 13.53 -17.05 -11.89
CA ALA A 225 13.44 -16.79 -10.45
C ALA A 225 13.87 -18.02 -9.65
N GLN A 226 15.06 -17.98 -9.05
CA GLN A 226 15.69 -19.08 -8.28
C GLN A 226 15.44 -20.44 -8.95
N PRO A 227 16.00 -20.67 -10.16
CA PRO A 227 15.72 -21.88 -10.92
C PRO A 227 16.32 -23.11 -10.22
N ARG A 228 15.88 -24.29 -10.69
CA ARG A 228 16.58 -25.54 -10.41
C ARG A 228 18.02 -25.49 -10.94
N TRP A 229 18.80 -26.51 -10.63
CA TRP A 229 20.08 -26.73 -11.31
C TRP A 229 19.85 -26.80 -12.82
N LEU A 230 20.54 -25.94 -13.58
CA LEU A 230 20.49 -25.91 -15.04
C LEU A 230 21.61 -26.76 -15.61
N ALA A 231 21.32 -27.52 -16.66
CA ALA A 231 22.34 -28.26 -17.38
C ALA A 231 23.30 -27.27 -18.10
N PRO A 232 24.58 -27.65 -18.35
CA PRO A 232 25.50 -26.78 -19.09
C PRO A 232 24.95 -26.31 -20.45
N ALA A 233 24.24 -27.18 -21.17
CA ALA A 233 23.59 -26.83 -22.43
C ALA A 233 22.49 -25.77 -22.27
N GLU A 234 21.76 -25.77 -21.14
CA GLU A 234 20.75 -24.75 -20.83
C GLU A 234 21.39 -23.40 -20.54
N LEU A 235 22.52 -23.38 -19.80
CA LEU A 235 23.27 -22.15 -19.54
C LEU A 235 23.77 -21.50 -20.84
N VAL A 236 24.30 -22.31 -21.75
CA VAL A 236 24.73 -21.85 -23.09
C VAL A 236 23.54 -21.34 -23.91
N ALA A 237 22.42 -22.07 -23.92
CA ALA A 237 21.22 -21.66 -24.66
C ALA A 237 20.66 -20.32 -24.16
N VAL A 238 20.70 -20.07 -22.84
CA VAL A 238 20.31 -18.78 -22.27
C VAL A 238 21.29 -17.67 -22.68
N ASP A 239 22.60 -17.91 -22.59
CA ASP A 239 23.61 -16.93 -23.01
C ASP A 239 23.45 -16.55 -24.48
N ASP A 240 23.37 -17.54 -25.37
CA ASP A 240 23.19 -17.34 -26.81
C ASP A 240 21.90 -16.55 -27.11
N TRP A 241 20.79 -16.90 -26.45
CA TRP A 241 19.52 -16.21 -26.62
C TRP A 241 19.57 -14.76 -26.13
N VAL A 242 20.18 -14.48 -24.98
CA VAL A 242 20.35 -13.11 -24.49
C VAL A 242 21.24 -12.33 -25.47
N ARG A 243 22.38 -12.88 -25.89
CA ARG A 243 23.28 -12.22 -26.84
C ARG A 243 22.60 -11.92 -28.19
N ALA A 244 21.66 -12.76 -28.61
CA ALA A 244 20.85 -12.56 -29.80
C ALA A 244 19.72 -11.51 -29.66
N GLY A 245 19.55 -10.89 -28.49
CA GLY A 245 18.54 -9.85 -28.26
C GLY A 245 17.49 -10.20 -27.21
N GLY A 246 17.57 -11.38 -26.60
CA GLY A 246 16.75 -11.79 -25.47
C GLY A 246 16.91 -10.87 -24.25
N ARG A 247 15.84 -10.74 -23.46
CA ARG A 247 15.80 -9.87 -22.29
C ARG A 247 15.43 -10.70 -21.07
N ILE A 248 16.28 -10.70 -20.05
CA ILE A 248 16.11 -11.57 -18.89
C ILE A 248 16.13 -10.79 -17.57
N LEU A 249 15.18 -11.11 -16.70
CA LEU A 249 15.24 -10.76 -15.28
C LEU A 249 15.61 -12.02 -14.49
N ILE A 250 16.73 -11.99 -13.77
CA ILE A 250 17.16 -13.08 -12.90
C ILE A 250 16.98 -12.66 -11.45
N LEU A 251 16.25 -13.46 -10.67
CA LEU A 251 16.19 -13.35 -9.22
C LEU A 251 16.99 -14.53 -8.67
N THR A 252 18.09 -14.26 -7.98
CA THR A 252 19.00 -15.30 -7.48
C THR A 252 19.47 -14.95 -6.08
N ASP A 253 19.30 -15.89 -5.17
CA ASP A 253 19.53 -15.67 -3.75
C ASP A 253 20.74 -16.44 -3.25
N PRO A 254 21.75 -15.81 -2.61
CA PRO A 254 22.85 -16.55 -2.01
C PRO A 254 22.43 -17.35 -0.77
N GLN A 255 21.28 -17.05 -0.17
CA GLN A 255 20.74 -17.75 0.99
C GLN A 255 19.21 -17.63 1.04
N LEU A 256 18.51 -18.45 0.24
CA LEU A 256 17.05 -18.43 0.15
C LEU A 256 16.37 -18.82 1.46
N ILE A 257 15.42 -18.00 1.90
CA ILE A 257 14.63 -18.14 3.13
C ILE A 257 13.17 -18.30 2.75
N TRP A 258 12.87 -19.42 2.09
CA TRP A 258 11.50 -19.72 1.69
C TRP A 258 10.78 -20.57 2.75
N PRO A 259 9.62 -20.12 3.28
CA PRO A 259 8.80 -20.90 4.20
C PRO A 259 8.37 -22.21 3.54
N THR A 260 8.60 -23.32 4.23
CA THR A 260 8.30 -24.65 3.71
C THR A 260 7.91 -25.58 4.85
N GLY A 261 6.83 -26.32 4.64
CA GLY A 261 6.42 -27.44 5.50
C GLY A 261 7.08 -28.76 5.13
N LEU A 262 7.89 -28.79 4.06
CA LEU A 262 8.54 -30.01 3.57
C LEU A 262 9.81 -30.38 4.35
N PRO A 263 10.09 -31.69 4.54
CA PRO A 263 11.29 -32.15 5.23
C PRO A 263 12.57 -31.76 4.46
N LEU A 264 13.70 -31.72 5.16
CA LEU A 264 15.00 -31.55 4.51
C LEU A 264 15.25 -32.69 3.52
N GLY A 265 15.73 -32.34 2.32
CA GLY A 265 16.00 -33.30 1.24
C GLY A 265 14.83 -33.59 0.30
N ASP A 266 13.63 -33.05 0.55
CA ASP A 266 12.53 -33.15 -0.42
C ASP A 266 12.87 -32.35 -1.70
N ILE A 267 12.77 -33.01 -2.87
CA ILE A 267 13.11 -32.44 -4.18
C ILE A 267 12.22 -31.25 -4.57
N ARG A 268 11.04 -31.12 -3.97
CA ARG A 268 10.14 -29.98 -4.21
C ARG A 268 10.60 -28.72 -3.51
N ARG A 269 11.57 -28.81 -2.59
CA ARG A 269 12.13 -27.62 -1.95
C ARG A 269 12.98 -26.85 -2.96
N PRO A 270 12.81 -25.51 -3.05
CA PRO A 270 13.66 -24.72 -3.91
C PRO A 270 15.13 -24.81 -3.47
N PRO A 271 16.10 -24.66 -4.38
CA PRO A 271 17.50 -24.62 -4.04
C PRO A 271 17.78 -23.53 -3.00
N PRO A 272 18.45 -23.86 -1.87
CA PRO A 272 18.70 -22.90 -0.79
C PRO A 272 19.71 -21.80 -1.17
N VAL A 273 20.40 -21.96 -2.31
CA VAL A 273 21.37 -21.01 -2.85
C VAL A 273 21.20 -20.92 -4.37
N GLY A 274 21.55 -19.78 -4.95
CA GLY A 274 21.54 -19.54 -6.38
C GLY A 274 22.61 -20.36 -7.09
N LEU A 275 22.21 -21.12 -8.12
CA LEU A 275 23.09 -22.05 -8.83
C LEU A 275 23.57 -21.52 -10.19
N LEU A 276 23.45 -20.21 -10.42
CA LEU A 276 23.75 -19.55 -11.70
C LEU A 276 25.20 -19.04 -11.81
N LYS A 277 26.06 -19.35 -10.84
CA LYS A 277 27.44 -18.83 -10.78
C LYS A 277 28.21 -18.94 -12.10
N PRO A 278 28.21 -20.08 -12.84
CA PRO A 278 28.97 -20.18 -14.09
C PRO A 278 28.51 -19.17 -15.15
N LEU A 279 27.21 -18.90 -15.23
CA LEU A 279 26.64 -17.91 -16.17
C LEU A 279 26.97 -16.48 -15.72
N LEU A 280 26.81 -16.19 -14.43
CA LEU A 280 27.10 -14.86 -13.86
C LEU A 280 28.58 -14.50 -14.00
N ASP A 281 29.49 -15.43 -13.68
CA ASP A 281 30.93 -15.27 -13.87
C ASP A 281 31.24 -14.98 -15.35
N HIS A 282 30.62 -15.71 -16.28
CA HIS A 282 30.78 -15.51 -17.71
C HIS A 282 30.30 -14.12 -18.17
N TRP A 283 29.26 -13.58 -17.55
CA TRP A 283 28.75 -12.23 -17.83
C TRP A 283 29.54 -11.11 -17.14
N GLY A 284 30.52 -11.45 -16.31
CA GLY A 284 31.35 -10.46 -15.61
C GLY A 284 30.68 -9.88 -14.36
N VAL A 285 29.91 -10.68 -13.64
CA VAL A 285 29.33 -10.30 -12.34
C VAL A 285 29.41 -11.46 -11.35
N ALA A 286 29.90 -11.18 -10.15
CA ALA A 286 29.92 -12.12 -9.05
C ALA A 286 28.76 -11.85 -8.08
N LEU A 287 28.18 -12.92 -7.54
CA LEU A 287 27.21 -12.86 -6.44
C LEU A 287 27.91 -13.33 -5.15
N ASP A 288 28.11 -12.40 -4.23
CA ASP A 288 28.65 -12.64 -2.90
C ASP A 288 27.53 -13.04 -1.91
N GLY A 289 27.95 -13.44 -0.70
CA GLY A 289 27.06 -13.91 0.37
C GLY A 289 26.01 -12.90 0.84
N PRO A 290 25.05 -13.36 1.66
CA PRO A 290 23.92 -12.56 2.11
C PRO A 290 24.36 -11.39 3.00
N GLN A 291 23.59 -10.31 2.94
CA GLN A 291 23.65 -9.21 3.90
C GLN A 291 22.91 -9.59 5.19
N ALA A 292 23.08 -8.78 6.24
CA ALA A 292 22.41 -9.00 7.51
C ALA A 292 21.03 -8.33 7.54
N GLY A 293 20.00 -9.11 7.91
CA GLY A 293 18.65 -8.63 8.18
C GLY A 293 17.85 -8.21 6.93
N GLU A 294 16.66 -7.66 7.18
CA GLU A 294 15.81 -7.10 6.14
C GLU A 294 16.33 -5.73 5.68
N VAL A 295 16.29 -5.50 4.37
CA VAL A 295 16.71 -4.25 3.74
C VAL A 295 15.51 -3.66 2.99
N VAL A 296 15.12 -2.45 3.37
CA VAL A 296 14.08 -1.69 2.66
C VAL A 296 14.75 -0.77 1.64
N VAL A 297 14.36 -0.90 0.38
CA VAL A 297 14.88 -0.07 -0.71
C VAL A 297 13.74 0.67 -1.40
N VAL A 298 14.03 1.87 -1.90
CA VAL A 298 13.12 2.62 -2.77
C VAL A 298 13.76 2.73 -4.15
N ASP A 299 13.22 2.00 -5.14
CA ASP A 299 13.69 2.02 -6.54
C ASP A 299 12.56 2.54 -7.44
N SER A 300 12.80 3.63 -8.16
CA SER A 300 11.82 4.24 -9.07
C SER A 300 10.43 4.48 -8.46
N GLY A 301 10.40 4.91 -7.19
CA GLY A 301 9.15 5.17 -6.45
C GLY A 301 8.46 3.93 -5.89
N ARG A 302 9.00 2.72 -6.11
CA ARG A 302 8.55 1.49 -5.47
C ARG A 302 9.28 1.25 -4.19
N ARG A 303 8.54 0.90 -3.13
CA ARG A 303 9.11 0.36 -1.90
C ARG A 303 9.29 -1.14 -2.05
N LEU A 304 10.51 -1.65 -1.93
CA LEU A 304 10.78 -3.07 -1.88
C LEU A 304 11.32 -3.44 -0.50
N VAL A 305 10.96 -4.64 -0.03
CA VAL A 305 11.55 -5.29 1.14
C VAL A 305 12.32 -6.50 0.65
N LEU A 306 13.59 -6.56 1.00
CA LEU A 306 14.50 -7.64 0.71
C LEU A 306 14.87 -8.33 2.03
N ASP A 307 15.00 -9.65 2.06
CA ASP A 307 15.41 -10.40 3.25
C ASP A 307 16.81 -10.97 3.01
N ARG A 308 17.81 -10.44 3.73
CA ARG A 308 19.22 -10.83 3.60
C ARG A 308 19.74 -10.88 2.15
N PRO A 309 19.49 -9.83 1.33
CA PRO A 309 19.90 -9.83 -0.06
C PRO A 309 21.41 -10.01 -0.20
N GLY A 310 21.83 -10.73 -1.23
CA GLY A 310 23.23 -10.83 -1.64
C GLY A 310 23.83 -9.51 -2.11
N ARG A 311 25.10 -9.58 -2.50
CA ARG A 311 25.84 -8.43 -3.05
C ARG A 311 26.42 -8.79 -4.40
N PHE A 312 26.10 -8.01 -5.41
CA PHE A 312 26.76 -8.09 -6.70
C PHE A 312 28.05 -7.28 -6.70
N ALA A 313 29.09 -7.86 -7.31
CA ALA A 313 30.31 -7.17 -7.67
C ALA A 313 30.53 -7.31 -9.18
N ALA A 314 30.71 -6.18 -9.88
CA ALA A 314 31.09 -6.21 -11.29
C ALA A 314 32.54 -6.69 -11.41
N THR A 315 32.77 -7.75 -12.19
CA THR A 315 34.10 -8.27 -12.51
C THR A 315 34.50 -7.97 -13.96
N GLY A 316 33.57 -7.51 -14.78
CA GLY A 316 33.81 -7.04 -16.15
C GLY A 316 32.99 -5.80 -16.52
N GLU A 317 33.21 -5.27 -17.73
CA GLU A 317 32.59 -4.01 -18.20
C GLU A 317 31.16 -4.16 -18.70
N SER A 318 30.70 -5.40 -18.92
CA SER A 318 29.36 -5.66 -19.47
C SER A 318 28.23 -5.41 -18.46
N CYS A 319 28.54 -5.36 -17.16
CA CYS A 319 27.57 -5.25 -16.07
C CYS A 319 27.85 -4.02 -15.20
N ARG A 320 26.77 -3.33 -14.81
CA ARG A 320 26.78 -2.21 -13.87
C ARG A 320 26.00 -2.58 -12.62
N VAL A 321 26.63 -2.48 -11.45
CA VAL A 321 25.99 -2.72 -10.15
C VAL A 321 25.33 -1.44 -9.62
N LEU A 322 24.13 -1.58 -9.04
CA LEU A 322 23.31 -0.51 -8.49
C LEU A 322 22.91 -0.88 -7.06
N GLY A 323 23.40 -0.12 -6.07
CA GLY A 323 23.01 -0.29 -4.66
C GLY A 323 23.44 -1.60 -3.97
N SER A 324 24.30 -2.42 -4.61
CA SER A 324 24.77 -3.77 -4.22
C SER A 324 23.80 -4.94 -4.49
N TRP A 325 22.49 -4.77 -4.40
CA TRP A 325 21.52 -5.87 -4.55
C TRP A 325 21.03 -6.05 -6.00
N ARG A 326 21.36 -5.11 -6.90
CA ARG A 326 20.91 -5.11 -8.30
C ARG A 326 22.09 -4.94 -9.26
N ALA A 327 22.05 -5.65 -10.38
CA ALA A 327 22.99 -5.44 -11.50
C ALA A 327 22.24 -5.37 -12.84
N GLU A 328 22.74 -4.54 -13.74
CA GLU A 328 22.23 -4.39 -15.10
C GLU A 328 23.36 -4.71 -16.08
N CYS A 329 23.14 -5.70 -16.95
CA CYS A 329 24.13 -6.16 -17.92
C CYS A 329 23.65 -5.93 -19.36
N ARG A 330 24.59 -5.50 -20.22
CA ARG A 330 24.40 -5.41 -21.67
C ARG A 330 25.24 -6.50 -22.32
N LEU A 331 24.57 -7.46 -22.95
CA LEU A 331 25.20 -8.70 -23.41
C LEU A 331 24.81 -8.88 -24.89
N GLY A 332 25.76 -8.60 -25.80
CA GLY A 332 25.47 -8.57 -27.23
C GLY A 332 24.35 -7.58 -27.57
N ALA A 333 23.31 -8.05 -28.25
CA ALA A 333 22.12 -7.27 -28.57
C ALA A 333 21.08 -7.22 -27.43
N GLY A 334 21.19 -8.11 -26.44
CA GLY A 334 20.23 -8.23 -25.34
C GLY A 334 20.67 -7.61 -24.02
N ARG A 335 19.86 -7.87 -23.00
CA ARG A 335 20.00 -7.26 -21.67
C ARG A 335 19.62 -8.24 -20.58
N ALA A 336 20.35 -8.18 -19.47
CA ALA A 336 19.99 -8.87 -18.25
C ALA A 336 19.85 -7.87 -17.09
N THR A 337 18.82 -8.05 -16.26
CA THR A 337 18.75 -7.43 -14.94
C THR A 337 18.79 -8.53 -13.90
N LEU A 338 19.63 -8.35 -12.89
CA LEU A 338 19.88 -9.34 -11.84
C LEU A 338 19.49 -8.73 -10.51
N ILE A 339 18.76 -9.48 -9.69
CA ILE A 339 18.43 -9.17 -8.30
C ILE A 339 19.04 -10.25 -7.41
N ALA A 340 19.78 -9.83 -6.38
CA ALA A 340 20.55 -10.70 -5.48
C ALA A 340 19.69 -11.28 -4.35
N ASP A 341 18.40 -11.42 -4.58
CA ASP A 341 17.39 -11.88 -3.62
C ASP A 341 16.33 -12.57 -4.48
N ALA A 342 15.81 -13.72 -4.04
CA ALA A 342 14.63 -14.34 -4.65
C ALA A 342 13.44 -14.40 -3.68
N ASP A 343 13.69 -14.23 -2.38
CA ASP A 343 12.70 -14.01 -1.34
C ASP A 343 11.88 -12.73 -1.58
N LEU A 344 12.29 -11.79 -2.44
CA LEU A 344 11.43 -10.66 -2.81
C LEU A 344 10.04 -11.09 -3.35
N LEU A 345 9.88 -12.32 -3.84
CA LEU A 345 8.60 -12.87 -4.29
C LEU A 345 7.78 -13.52 -3.17
N ARG A 346 8.30 -13.56 -1.94
CA ARG A 346 7.67 -14.13 -0.75
C ARG A 346 6.55 -13.20 -0.26
N ASP A 347 5.35 -13.77 -0.07
CA ASP A 347 4.14 -12.97 0.15
C ASP A 347 4.16 -12.17 1.47
N ASP A 348 4.78 -12.68 2.52
CA ASP A 348 4.88 -12.03 3.84
C ASP A 348 5.72 -10.73 3.84
N LEU A 349 6.63 -10.56 2.87
CA LEU A 349 7.44 -9.35 2.75
C LEU A 349 6.67 -8.14 2.19
N TRP A 350 5.57 -8.38 1.46
CA TRP A 350 4.89 -7.32 0.71
C TRP A 350 3.36 -7.33 0.81
N ALA A 351 2.73 -8.43 1.20
CA ALA A 351 1.29 -8.57 1.37
C ALA A 351 0.92 -8.74 2.84
N ALA A 352 -0.18 -8.14 3.27
CA ALA A 352 -0.73 -8.44 4.60
C ALA A 352 -1.29 -9.88 4.64
N ALA A 353 -1.45 -10.44 5.84
CA ALA A 353 -2.02 -11.78 6.00
C ALA A 353 -3.45 -11.89 5.42
N GLY A 354 -3.75 -13.02 4.77
CA GLY A 354 -5.06 -13.36 4.22
C GLY A 354 -5.14 -13.26 2.69
N ALA A 355 -6.24 -13.77 2.11
CA ALA A 355 -6.41 -13.92 0.66
C ALA A 355 -6.31 -12.60 -0.14
N ASP A 356 -6.77 -11.49 0.46
CA ASP A 356 -6.73 -10.16 -0.16
C ASP A 356 -5.49 -9.35 0.25
N GLY A 357 -4.46 -10.00 0.80
CA GLY A 357 -3.23 -9.36 1.27
C GLY A 357 -2.53 -8.49 0.23
N GLY A 358 -2.63 -8.90 -1.04
CA GLY A 358 -2.04 -8.19 -2.17
C GLY A 358 -2.87 -7.00 -2.68
N ALA A 359 -4.07 -6.77 -2.14
CA ALA A 359 -4.91 -5.63 -2.52
C ALA A 359 -4.19 -4.30 -2.21
N MET A 360 -4.43 -3.27 -3.04
CA MET A 360 -3.72 -1.99 -2.96
C MET A 360 -3.62 -1.46 -1.52
N HIS A 361 -4.73 -1.47 -0.77
CA HIS A 361 -4.84 -0.93 0.59
C HIS A 361 -4.27 -1.85 1.69
N ARG A 362 -3.88 -3.08 1.37
CA ARG A 362 -3.36 -4.09 2.31
C ARG A 362 -1.89 -4.41 2.10
N ARG A 363 -1.29 -3.96 1.00
CA ARG A 363 0.13 -4.18 0.72
C ARG A 363 1.01 -3.50 1.77
N LEU A 364 2.07 -4.20 2.15
CA LEU A 364 3.16 -3.74 3.00
C LEU A 364 4.35 -3.25 2.16
N ALA A 365 4.49 -3.73 0.92
CA ALA A 365 5.50 -3.28 -0.05
C ALA A 365 5.00 -3.46 -1.49
N ASP A 366 5.79 -3.02 -2.46
CA ASP A 366 5.52 -3.10 -3.90
C ASP A 366 6.35 -4.17 -4.62
N ASN A 367 6.95 -5.14 -3.91
CA ASN A 367 7.86 -6.12 -4.49
C ASN A 367 7.42 -6.69 -5.87
N PRO A 368 6.23 -7.31 -6.03
CA PRO A 368 5.83 -7.83 -7.33
C PRO A 368 5.60 -6.75 -8.40
N LEU A 369 5.20 -5.53 -8.01
CA LEU A 369 5.08 -4.41 -8.96
C LEU A 369 6.45 -3.89 -9.38
N ALA A 370 7.44 -3.91 -8.49
CA ALA A 370 8.80 -3.55 -8.85
C ALA A 370 9.42 -4.57 -9.82
N VAL A 371 9.13 -5.86 -9.63
CA VAL A 371 9.48 -6.92 -10.60
C VAL A 371 8.83 -6.64 -11.95
N ALA A 372 7.54 -6.32 -11.96
CA ALA A 372 6.84 -5.93 -13.19
C ALA A 372 7.47 -4.70 -13.86
N ASP A 373 7.82 -3.66 -13.09
CA ASP A 373 8.48 -2.44 -13.58
C ASP A 373 9.89 -2.73 -14.14
N LEU A 374 10.62 -3.68 -13.57
CA LEU A 374 11.90 -4.15 -14.13
C LEU A 374 11.71 -4.88 -15.46
N LEU A 375 10.69 -5.75 -15.56
CA LEU A 375 10.37 -6.51 -16.78
C LEU A 375 9.91 -5.61 -17.94
N ASP A 376 9.09 -4.61 -17.67
CA ASP A 376 8.65 -3.64 -18.67
C ASP A 376 9.82 -2.74 -19.12
N ARG A 377 10.66 -2.26 -18.18
CA ARG A 377 11.87 -1.51 -18.51
C ARG A 377 12.83 -2.31 -19.39
N LEU A 378 13.04 -3.59 -19.08
CA LEU A 378 13.81 -4.51 -19.92
C LEU A 378 13.22 -4.61 -21.32
N SER A 379 11.89 -4.60 -21.41
CA SER A 379 11.15 -4.70 -22.67
C SER A 379 11.07 -3.39 -23.46
N GLY A 380 11.51 -2.27 -22.88
CA GLY A 380 11.34 -0.93 -23.45
C GLY A 380 9.88 -0.49 -23.52
N ILE A 381 9.02 -1.11 -22.70
CA ILE A 381 7.60 -0.77 -22.58
C ILE A 381 7.47 0.20 -21.41
N ASP A 382 6.87 1.36 -21.64
CA ASP A 382 6.42 2.24 -20.57
C ASP A 382 4.89 2.23 -20.57
N ARG A 383 4.30 1.72 -19.48
CA ARG A 383 2.86 1.56 -19.37
C ARG A 383 2.39 1.68 -17.94
N GLY A 384 1.15 2.15 -17.78
CA GLY A 384 0.49 2.16 -16.47
C GLY A 384 0.08 0.76 -16.05
N ARG A 385 0.46 0.34 -14.84
CA ARG A 385 0.07 -0.94 -14.22
C ARG A 385 -1.44 -1.14 -14.08
N VAL A 386 -1.93 -2.36 -14.00
CA VAL A 386 -3.33 -2.63 -13.58
C VAL A 386 -3.52 -2.18 -12.14
N ARG A 387 -2.55 -2.46 -11.26
CA ARG A 387 -2.60 -2.01 -9.85
C ARG A 387 -2.08 -0.59 -9.69
N ALA A 388 -2.87 0.25 -9.01
CA ALA A 388 -2.45 1.60 -8.65
C ALA A 388 -1.22 1.60 -7.71
N PRO A 389 -0.33 2.60 -7.80
CA PRO A 389 0.78 2.77 -6.88
C PRO A 389 0.29 3.10 -5.47
N VAL A 390 1.02 2.66 -4.45
CA VAL A 390 0.83 3.11 -3.06
C VAL A 390 1.73 4.30 -2.83
N HIS A 391 1.21 5.33 -2.16
CA HIS A 391 2.07 6.42 -1.69
C HIS A 391 2.75 5.98 -0.38
N TRP A 392 4.03 5.61 -0.47
CA TRP A 392 4.82 5.27 0.71
C TRP A 392 5.34 6.54 1.39
N ALA A 393 5.39 6.53 2.72
CA ALA A 393 6.02 7.62 3.45
C ALA A 393 7.51 7.69 3.13
N ASN A 394 8.01 8.90 3.00
CA ASN A 394 9.42 9.17 2.80
C ASN A 394 10.19 8.76 4.07
N PRO A 395 11.14 7.80 3.99
CA PRO A 395 11.87 7.31 5.16
C PRO A 395 12.74 8.37 5.83
N THR A 396 13.11 9.44 5.12
CA THR A 396 13.85 10.57 5.69
C THR A 396 12.95 11.54 6.48
N MET A 397 11.63 11.37 6.39
CA MET A 397 10.68 12.24 7.06
C MET A 397 10.34 11.75 8.46
N SER A 398 10.62 12.57 9.47
CA SER A 398 10.17 12.27 10.83
C SER A 398 8.66 12.59 10.99
N PRO A 399 7.83 11.67 11.51
CA PRO A 399 6.41 11.95 11.79
C PRO A 399 6.19 13.16 12.70
N ARG A 400 7.11 13.41 13.64
CA ARG A 400 7.07 14.59 14.53
C ARG A 400 7.15 15.91 13.76
N ARG A 401 8.00 16.01 12.74
CA ARG A 401 8.10 17.22 11.90
C ARG A 401 6.86 17.38 11.02
N ALA A 402 6.27 16.28 10.56
CA ALA A 402 5.01 16.33 9.83
C ALA A 402 3.86 16.88 10.69
N LEU A 403 3.84 16.48 11.96
CA LEU A 403 2.83 16.90 12.93
C LEU A 403 2.81 18.42 13.18
N ILE A 404 3.98 19.07 13.26
CA ILE A 404 4.08 20.51 13.58
C ILE A 404 3.26 21.35 12.58
N LEU A 405 3.34 21.04 11.28
CA LEU A 405 2.59 21.75 10.24
C LEU A 405 1.13 21.29 10.21
N ALA A 406 0.89 19.98 10.38
CA ALA A 406 -0.45 19.41 10.35
C ALA A 406 -1.38 19.97 11.45
N ILE A 407 -0.84 20.40 12.58
CA ILE A 407 -1.63 20.97 13.69
C ILE A 407 -2.01 22.44 13.47
N LEU A 408 -1.40 23.17 12.52
CA LEU A 408 -1.65 24.60 12.32
C LEU A 408 -3.14 24.96 12.07
N PRO A 409 -3.91 24.24 11.23
CA PRO A 409 -5.34 24.51 11.05
C PRO A 409 -6.13 24.37 12.36
N LEU A 410 -5.78 23.37 13.18
CA LEU A 410 -6.42 23.14 14.48
C LEU A 410 -6.15 24.31 15.44
N LEU A 411 -4.90 24.78 15.53
CA LEU A 411 -4.52 25.92 16.37
C LEU A 411 -5.17 27.22 15.90
N ALA A 412 -5.26 27.44 14.58
CA ALA A 412 -5.90 28.62 14.03
C ALA A 412 -7.39 28.68 14.42
N VAL A 413 -8.11 27.57 14.30
CA VAL A 413 -9.52 27.50 14.74
C VAL A 413 -9.67 27.72 16.24
N LEU A 414 -8.78 27.12 17.05
CA LEU A 414 -8.79 27.32 18.49
C LEU A 414 -8.56 28.79 18.87
N ALA A 415 -7.60 29.46 18.22
CA ALA A 415 -7.31 30.88 18.44
C ALA A 415 -8.50 31.77 18.06
N VAL A 416 -9.16 31.52 16.93
CA VAL A 416 -10.37 32.25 16.52
C VAL A 416 -11.52 32.03 17.52
N ALA A 417 -11.71 30.80 17.99
CA ALA A 417 -12.74 30.50 18.98
C ALA A 417 -12.49 31.22 20.32
N LEU A 418 -11.25 31.24 20.80
CA LEU A 418 -10.85 31.97 22.01
C LEU A 418 -11.04 33.48 21.86
N ALA A 419 -10.65 34.05 20.72
CA ALA A 419 -10.83 35.48 20.43
C ALA A 419 -12.33 35.87 20.39
N ALA A 420 -13.16 35.06 19.73
CA ALA A 420 -14.61 35.28 19.69
C ALA A 420 -15.25 35.21 21.08
N SER A 421 -14.84 34.24 21.91
CA SER A 421 -15.30 34.13 23.29
C SER A 421 -14.89 35.34 24.13
N GLY A 422 -13.67 35.85 23.97
CA GLY A 422 -13.18 37.04 24.66
C GLY A 422 -13.96 38.32 24.29
N LEU A 423 -14.30 38.49 23.01
CA LEU A 423 -15.11 39.62 22.54
C LEU A 423 -16.55 39.56 23.08
N LEU A 424 -17.16 38.37 23.09
CA LEU A 424 -18.49 38.17 23.66
C LEU A 424 -18.53 38.40 25.17
N HIS A 425 -17.45 38.08 25.88
CA HIS A 425 -17.38 38.32 27.31
C HIS A 425 -17.20 39.81 27.64
N ARG A 426 -16.39 40.55 26.85
CA ARG A 426 -16.22 42.00 26.99
C ARG A 426 -17.49 42.79 26.70
N GLY A 427 -18.27 42.38 25.68
CA GLY A 427 -19.55 43.02 25.35
C GLY A 427 -20.70 42.73 26.32
N ARG A 428 -20.50 41.89 27.33
CA ARG A 428 -21.45 41.68 28.45
C ARG A 428 -21.07 42.42 29.73
N SER A 429 -19.83 42.93 29.80
CA SER A 429 -19.30 43.67 30.96
C SER A 429 -19.37 45.19 30.77
N ALA A 430 -19.84 45.65 29.61
CA ALA A 430 -20.21 47.01 29.27
C ALA A 430 -21.72 47.02 29.00
#